data_AF-A0A7C3LUB8-F1
#
_entry.id   AF-A0A7C3LUB8-F1
#
_cell.length_a   1.000
_cell.length_b   1.000
_cell.length_c   1.000
_cell.angle_alpha   90.00
_cell.angle_beta   90.00
_cell.angle_gamma   90.00
#
_symmetry.space_group_name_H-M   'P 1'
#
loop_
_entity.id
_entity.type
_entity.pdbx_description
1 polymer ?
#
loop_
_entity_poly.entity_id
_entity_poly.type
_entity_poly.pdbx_seq_one_letter_code
_entity_poly.pdbx_strand_id
1 'polypeptide(L)'
;MKTETFSIRIIRSPWSDFYGREIEDSVKNHPESYLKEIAEEGFNAVWLHCILRDIVSCKSFPEFGKKEKEQIPALNRMVERAAQYGLKVFLYFCEPRGFREDDPFWKNNPDVRGQSTEFHGIDPFSGRYYALCSSTQKVKDYLYESSYKLFKKVPGLGGVFMITASEFHTHCYSHYPKWRLKFADPVMEEWARIPFECKRCEKREPYDVVAEIITLINKGIKDAKKDAKVIVWNWSWYIIEPDPQKKLISRLPQDIILQGDFERGGYKKLLGKQLVVDEYSLSYTGPSPRFKKLFYLARKRGMATTAKLQIGTTHELVTVPYIPVPYRIAEKLYRMRKMGVDGYLGCWIFGGDISPMSKVAGKLSTNVSLTPSKAVKEVAIEEFGKEPAGYIVKAWRYFSDAWSSYPFSIPFLYSSPVNYATAYPFDLSAKEIEAIPSWLPLPRDKDGHLAVAGDNLKHWIKPFSDIFVQKAFKKLLAEWEKGIETLKEGKQYLKDPLYKKELDLAVHIVLIIKSTINIIEFYRLLKRYRKGDSKAKRRIKELLKEEIDIAQKDLEIIRSNNDLGYHPEAHEYFITEKDLTYKISFLQKQIKTL
;
A
#
# COMPACT_ATOMS: atom_id res chain seq x y z
N MET A 1 -34.34 1.17 -8.62
CA MET A 1 -33.59 1.81 -7.51
C MET A 1 -32.29 1.04 -7.35
N LYS A 2 -31.12 1.71 -7.22
CA LYS A 2 -29.87 1.01 -6.91
C LYS A 2 -29.98 0.44 -5.49
N THR A 3 -29.83 -0.89 -5.35
CA THR A 3 -29.87 -1.59 -4.05
C THR A 3 -28.57 -1.43 -3.27
N GLU A 4 -27.44 -1.20 -3.93
CA GLU A 4 -26.12 -1.01 -3.33
C GLU A 4 -25.48 0.33 -3.75
N THR A 5 -24.61 0.91 -2.92
CA THR A 5 -23.92 2.18 -3.20
C THR A 5 -22.85 2.00 -4.29
N PHE A 6 -22.00 0.98 -4.13
CA PHE A 6 -20.84 0.69 -4.96
C PHE A 6 -20.96 -0.71 -5.54
N SER A 7 -20.76 -0.93 -6.84
CA SER A 7 -20.90 -2.25 -7.48
C SER A 7 -19.64 -3.11 -7.40
N ILE A 8 -18.47 -2.52 -7.16
CA ILE A 8 -17.17 -3.21 -7.08
C ILE A 8 -16.51 -2.82 -5.75
N ARG A 9 -16.20 -3.82 -4.92
CA ARG A 9 -15.66 -3.63 -3.56
C ARG A 9 -14.62 -4.72 -3.32
N ILE A 10 -13.40 -4.46 -3.78
CA ILE A 10 -12.31 -5.45 -3.80
C ILE A 10 -11.41 -5.24 -2.57
N ILE A 11 -11.07 -6.32 -1.87
CA ILE A 11 -10.07 -6.36 -0.79
C ILE A 11 -9.05 -7.49 -1.06
N ARG A 12 -8.08 -7.72 -0.18
CA ARG A 12 -7.08 -8.80 -0.28
C ARG A 12 -6.73 -9.26 1.12
N SER A 13 -6.48 -10.56 1.28
CA SER A 13 -6.01 -11.11 2.53
C SER A 13 -4.65 -10.54 2.95
N PRO A 14 -4.46 -10.12 4.22
CA PRO A 14 -3.17 -9.68 4.73
C PRO A 14 -2.13 -10.81 4.82
N TRP A 15 -2.57 -12.09 4.76
CA TRP A 15 -1.69 -13.25 4.84
C TRP A 15 -1.15 -13.73 3.48
N SER A 16 -1.61 -13.13 2.38
CA SER A 16 -1.11 -13.48 1.06
C SER A 16 0.31 -12.96 0.86
N ASP A 17 1.20 -13.86 0.43
CA ASP A 17 2.59 -13.55 0.08
C ASP A 17 2.70 -13.04 -1.37
N PHE A 18 2.78 -11.72 -1.53
CA PHE A 18 2.79 -11.05 -2.85
C PHE A 18 4.01 -11.38 -3.70
N TYR A 19 5.17 -11.60 -3.06
CA TYR A 19 6.45 -11.84 -3.73
C TYR A 19 6.77 -13.34 -3.89
N GLY A 20 6.08 -14.21 -3.16
CA GLY A 20 6.25 -15.67 -3.25
C GLY A 20 5.08 -16.39 -3.92
N ARG A 21 4.40 -17.26 -3.17
CA ARG A 21 3.46 -18.28 -3.69
C ARG A 21 1.99 -17.87 -3.59
N GLU A 22 1.64 -16.68 -4.08
CA GLU A 22 0.31 -16.10 -3.86
C GLU A 22 -0.84 -16.96 -4.41
N ILE A 23 -0.73 -17.49 -5.64
CA ILE A 23 -1.81 -18.26 -6.28
C ILE A 23 -1.86 -19.67 -5.71
N GLU A 24 -0.71 -20.32 -5.58
CA GLU A 24 -0.58 -21.70 -5.14
C GLU A 24 -1.11 -21.89 -3.73
N ASP A 25 -0.85 -20.92 -2.85
CA ASP A 25 -1.23 -20.96 -1.44
C ASP A 25 -2.50 -20.13 -1.15
N SER A 26 -3.19 -19.65 -2.19
CA SER A 26 -4.34 -18.74 -2.09
C SER A 26 -5.45 -19.24 -1.17
N VAL A 27 -5.82 -20.53 -1.23
CA VAL A 27 -6.85 -21.11 -0.34
C VAL A 27 -6.41 -21.12 1.12
N LYS A 28 -5.13 -21.39 1.39
CA LYS A 28 -4.58 -21.35 2.76
C LYS A 28 -4.59 -19.92 3.31
N ASN A 29 -4.22 -18.96 2.47
CA ASN A 29 -4.12 -17.55 2.84
C ASN A 29 -5.48 -16.84 2.85
N HIS A 30 -6.55 -17.49 2.37
CA HIS A 30 -7.94 -17.01 2.45
C HIS A 30 -8.80 -18.04 3.18
N PRO A 31 -8.63 -18.20 4.50
CA PRO A 31 -9.42 -19.15 5.27
C PRO A 31 -10.92 -18.82 5.14
N GLU A 32 -11.76 -19.84 5.30
CA GLU A 32 -13.22 -19.71 5.19
C GLU A 32 -13.80 -18.62 6.11
N SER A 33 -13.25 -18.48 7.32
CA SER A 33 -13.63 -17.43 8.26
C SER A 33 -13.43 -16.03 7.69
N TYR A 34 -12.28 -15.78 7.06
CA TYR A 34 -11.96 -14.51 6.43
C TYR A 34 -12.89 -14.22 5.24
N LEU A 35 -13.09 -15.20 4.35
CA LEU A 35 -13.97 -15.03 3.18
C LEU A 35 -15.43 -14.78 3.58
N LYS A 36 -15.91 -15.49 4.60
CA LYS A 36 -17.24 -15.27 5.15
C LYS A 36 -17.38 -13.84 5.71
N GLU A 37 -16.44 -13.42 6.55
CA GLU A 37 -16.55 -12.15 7.25
C GLU A 37 -16.42 -10.96 6.31
N ILE A 38 -15.49 -10.96 5.34
CA ILE A 38 -15.44 -9.85 4.35
C ILE A 38 -16.71 -9.79 3.48
N ALA A 39 -17.36 -10.93 3.19
CA ALA A 39 -18.63 -10.95 2.48
C ALA A 39 -19.77 -10.37 3.33
N GLU A 40 -19.82 -10.72 4.61
CA GLU A 40 -20.78 -10.18 5.59
C GLU A 40 -20.60 -8.67 5.84
N GLU A 41 -19.35 -8.19 5.85
CA GLU A 41 -19.07 -6.75 5.91
C GLU A 41 -19.58 -6.01 4.67
N GLY A 42 -19.66 -6.72 3.54
CA GLY A 42 -20.22 -6.22 2.29
C GLY A 42 -19.19 -6.06 1.18
N PHE A 43 -17.98 -6.59 1.28
CA PHE A 43 -17.09 -6.72 0.12
C PHE A 43 -17.63 -7.79 -0.84
N ASN A 44 -17.31 -7.69 -2.13
CA ASN A 44 -17.79 -8.64 -3.14
C ASN A 44 -16.66 -9.25 -3.98
N ALA A 45 -15.41 -8.96 -3.64
CA ALA A 45 -14.26 -9.51 -4.33
C ALA A 45 -12.98 -9.51 -3.50
N VAL A 46 -12.12 -10.47 -3.80
CA VAL A 46 -10.71 -10.51 -3.38
C VAL A 46 -9.78 -10.41 -4.59
N TRP A 47 -8.51 -10.07 -4.39
CA TRP A 47 -7.51 -10.09 -5.45
C TRP A 47 -6.22 -10.85 -5.12
N LEU A 48 -5.57 -11.36 -6.17
CA LEU A 48 -4.29 -12.09 -6.13
C LEU A 48 -3.32 -11.52 -7.19
N HIS A 49 -2.02 -11.49 -6.90
CA HIS A 49 -1.00 -11.22 -7.90
C HIS A 49 -0.90 -12.35 -8.92
N CYS A 50 -0.75 -12.00 -10.20
CA CYS A 50 -0.58 -12.95 -11.27
C CYS A 50 0.45 -12.44 -12.28
N ILE A 51 1.38 -13.33 -12.66
CA ILE A 51 2.32 -13.11 -13.76
C ILE A 51 1.87 -13.99 -14.93
N LEU A 52 1.43 -13.36 -16.02
CA LEU A 52 0.69 -14.03 -17.09
C LEU A 52 1.55 -15.07 -17.83
N ARG A 53 2.86 -14.79 -18.01
CA ARG A 53 3.83 -15.72 -18.61
C ARG A 53 4.12 -16.97 -17.74
N ASP A 54 3.84 -16.93 -16.44
CA ASP A 54 4.08 -18.06 -15.56
C ASP A 54 2.91 -19.05 -15.61
N ILE A 55 1.67 -18.52 -15.69
CA ILE A 55 0.45 -19.32 -15.50
C ILE A 55 -0.10 -19.96 -16.78
N VAL A 56 0.11 -19.38 -17.96
CA VAL A 56 -0.43 -19.93 -19.22
C VAL A 56 0.57 -19.87 -20.36
N SER A 57 0.54 -20.92 -21.18
CA SER A 57 1.33 -21.01 -22.40
C SER A 57 0.74 -20.21 -23.57
N CYS A 58 1.58 -19.66 -24.43
CA CYS A 58 1.21 -18.95 -25.66
C CYS A 58 1.96 -19.53 -26.85
N LYS A 59 1.35 -19.54 -28.05
CA LYS A 59 2.01 -20.06 -29.26
C LYS A 59 3.27 -19.28 -29.62
N SER A 60 3.24 -17.96 -29.42
CA SER A 60 4.37 -17.08 -29.75
C SER A 60 5.55 -17.24 -28.79
N PHE A 61 5.32 -17.76 -27.59
CA PHE A 61 6.33 -18.05 -26.56
C PHE A 61 6.05 -19.40 -25.90
N PRO A 62 6.41 -20.53 -26.55
CA PRO A 62 6.14 -21.88 -26.04
C PRO A 62 6.78 -22.20 -24.69
N GLU A 63 7.81 -21.46 -24.29
CA GLU A 63 8.51 -21.59 -23.00
C GLU A 63 7.73 -21.01 -21.80
N PHE A 64 6.63 -20.29 -22.05
CA PHE A 64 5.75 -19.74 -21.01
C PHE A 64 4.77 -20.81 -20.49
N GLY A 65 4.10 -20.51 -19.37
CA GLY A 65 3.16 -21.42 -18.73
C GLY A 65 3.83 -22.50 -17.86
N LYS A 66 5.05 -22.24 -17.38
CA LYS A 66 5.83 -23.19 -16.57
C LYS A 66 5.12 -23.60 -15.28
N LYS A 67 4.24 -22.74 -14.75
CA LYS A 67 3.45 -22.98 -13.55
C LYS A 67 1.98 -23.30 -13.85
N GLU A 68 1.62 -23.58 -15.11
CA GLU A 68 0.22 -23.81 -15.51
C GLU A 68 -0.39 -24.99 -14.74
N LYS A 69 0.37 -26.06 -14.52
CA LYS A 69 -0.09 -27.28 -13.83
C LYS A 69 -0.37 -27.05 -12.34
N GLU A 70 0.33 -26.12 -11.70
CA GLU A 70 0.17 -25.79 -10.29
C GLU A 70 -0.86 -24.67 -10.08
N GLN A 71 -0.73 -23.57 -10.84
CA GLN A 71 -1.47 -22.34 -10.60
C GLN A 71 -2.90 -22.38 -11.15
N ILE A 72 -3.18 -23.02 -12.30
CA ILE A 72 -4.55 -23.11 -12.82
C ILE A 72 -5.47 -23.91 -11.88
N PRO A 73 -5.08 -25.10 -11.37
CA PRO A 73 -5.91 -25.81 -10.39
C PRO A 73 -6.06 -25.05 -9.07
N ALA A 74 -4.99 -24.41 -8.58
CA ALA A 74 -5.05 -23.61 -7.35
C ALA A 74 -6.02 -22.44 -7.49
N LEU A 75 -5.97 -21.72 -8.61
CA LEU A 75 -6.85 -20.60 -8.87
C LEU A 75 -8.30 -21.02 -9.04
N ASN A 76 -8.58 -22.15 -9.71
CA ASN A 76 -9.94 -22.72 -9.77
C ASN A 76 -10.49 -23.04 -8.38
N ARG A 77 -9.70 -23.71 -7.52
CA ARG A 77 -10.11 -23.98 -6.12
C ARG A 77 -10.41 -22.70 -5.34
N MET A 78 -9.59 -21.66 -5.50
CA MET A 78 -9.80 -20.38 -4.83
C MET A 78 -11.06 -19.67 -5.33
N VAL A 79 -11.32 -19.71 -6.64
CA VAL A 79 -12.52 -19.15 -7.26
C VAL A 79 -13.78 -19.88 -6.78
N GLU A 80 -13.76 -21.22 -6.75
CA GLU A 80 -14.86 -22.03 -6.22
C GLU A 80 -15.12 -21.72 -4.75
N ARG A 81 -14.05 -21.62 -3.94
CA ARG A 81 -14.13 -21.28 -2.52
C ARG A 81 -14.74 -19.90 -2.29
N ALA A 82 -14.25 -18.87 -2.99
CA ALA A 82 -14.75 -17.50 -2.88
C ALA A 82 -16.22 -17.41 -3.30
N ALA A 83 -16.62 -18.15 -4.33
CA ALA A 83 -18.00 -18.14 -4.84
C ALA A 83 -19.02 -18.66 -3.82
N GLN A 84 -18.64 -19.54 -2.88
CA GLN A 84 -19.51 -20.01 -1.79
C GLN A 84 -20.01 -18.87 -0.90
N TYR A 85 -19.26 -17.75 -0.84
CA TYR A 85 -19.60 -16.56 -0.07
C TYR A 85 -20.04 -15.38 -0.96
N GLY A 86 -20.32 -15.63 -2.25
CA GLY A 86 -20.70 -14.57 -3.19
C GLY A 86 -19.54 -13.66 -3.62
N LEU A 87 -18.30 -14.03 -3.32
CA LEU A 87 -17.11 -13.25 -3.67
C LEU A 87 -16.58 -13.64 -5.06
N LYS A 88 -16.05 -12.66 -5.78
CA LYS A 88 -15.28 -12.86 -7.01
C LYS A 88 -13.77 -12.79 -6.74
N VAL A 89 -12.98 -13.46 -7.57
CA VAL A 89 -11.51 -13.34 -7.55
C VAL A 89 -11.06 -12.48 -8.72
N PHE A 90 -10.28 -11.45 -8.42
CA PHE A 90 -9.61 -10.58 -9.40
C PHE A 90 -8.12 -10.86 -9.44
N LEU A 91 -7.49 -10.67 -10.60
CA LEU A 91 -6.03 -10.77 -10.73
C LEU A 91 -5.41 -9.40 -10.91
N TYR A 92 -4.28 -9.17 -10.25
CA TYR A 92 -3.45 -8.00 -10.49
C TYR A 92 -2.46 -8.26 -11.62
N PHE A 93 -2.51 -7.44 -12.67
CA PHE A 93 -1.63 -7.51 -13.83
C PHE A 93 -0.66 -6.32 -13.92
N CYS A 94 0.62 -6.65 -14.09
CA CYS A 94 1.64 -5.75 -14.63
C CYS A 94 2.21 -6.34 -15.92
N GLU A 95 1.38 -6.38 -16.95
CA GLU A 95 1.69 -7.06 -18.21
C GLU A 95 1.89 -6.06 -19.37
N PRO A 96 2.74 -6.39 -20.36
CA PRO A 96 3.60 -7.56 -20.41
C PRO A 96 4.79 -7.43 -19.43
N ARG A 97 5.09 -8.43 -18.61
CA ARG A 97 6.22 -8.35 -17.67
C ARG A 97 7.57 -8.46 -18.42
N GLY A 98 8.48 -7.51 -18.20
CA GLY A 98 9.83 -7.55 -18.75
C GLY A 98 10.72 -8.62 -18.13
N PHE A 99 11.92 -8.82 -18.67
CA PHE A 99 12.92 -9.77 -18.18
C PHE A 99 14.25 -9.10 -17.91
N ARG A 100 15.04 -9.68 -17.01
CA ARG A 100 16.44 -9.28 -16.80
C ARG A 100 17.25 -9.49 -18.07
N GLU A 101 18.32 -8.72 -18.26
CA GLU A 101 19.19 -8.80 -19.45
C GLU A 101 19.76 -10.20 -19.69
N ASP A 102 20.07 -10.92 -18.62
CA ASP A 102 20.68 -12.25 -18.61
C ASP A 102 19.67 -13.41 -18.73
N ASP A 103 18.36 -13.12 -18.82
CA ASP A 103 17.34 -14.15 -18.91
C ASP A 103 17.47 -14.98 -20.22
N PRO A 104 17.47 -16.34 -20.14
CA PRO A 104 17.56 -17.20 -21.31
C PRO A 104 16.47 -16.97 -22.37
N PHE A 105 15.32 -16.39 -22.00
CA PHE A 105 14.24 -16.00 -22.93
C PHE A 105 14.77 -15.21 -24.12
N TRP A 106 15.78 -14.37 -23.89
CA TRP A 106 16.34 -13.52 -24.94
C TRP A 106 17.18 -14.24 -25.99
N LYS A 107 17.65 -15.45 -25.71
CA LYS A 107 18.38 -16.25 -26.71
C LYS A 107 17.48 -16.66 -27.86
N ASN A 108 16.23 -16.97 -27.56
CA ASN A 108 15.23 -17.42 -28.54
C ASN A 108 14.35 -16.28 -29.07
N ASN A 109 14.24 -15.18 -28.32
CA ASN A 109 13.35 -14.06 -28.65
C ASN A 109 14.06 -12.68 -28.63
N PRO A 110 15.23 -12.50 -29.27
CA PRO A 110 15.91 -11.20 -29.27
C PRO A 110 15.10 -10.13 -30.03
N ASP A 111 14.26 -10.54 -30.98
CA ASP A 111 13.47 -9.67 -31.85
C ASP A 111 12.39 -8.86 -31.10
N VAL A 112 11.95 -9.34 -29.93
CA VAL A 112 10.90 -8.70 -29.13
C VAL A 112 11.41 -7.76 -28.04
N ARG A 113 12.74 -7.66 -27.85
CA ARG A 113 13.39 -6.78 -26.86
C ARG A 113 12.99 -5.32 -27.04
N GLY A 114 12.47 -4.70 -25.99
CA GLY A 114 12.06 -3.29 -25.94
C GLY A 114 13.13 -2.37 -25.36
N GLN A 115 12.67 -1.23 -24.84
CA GLN A 115 13.52 -0.29 -24.09
C GLN A 115 14.15 -1.00 -22.89
N SER A 116 15.40 -0.68 -22.56
CA SER A 116 16.00 -1.12 -21.29
C SER A 116 15.78 -0.12 -20.16
N THR A 117 15.85 -0.60 -18.93
CA THR A 117 15.95 0.21 -17.72
C THR A 117 16.88 -0.48 -16.73
N GLU A 118 17.54 0.31 -15.91
CA GLU A 118 18.38 -0.18 -14.81
C GLU A 118 17.69 0.11 -13.48
N PHE A 119 17.67 -0.87 -12.56
CA PHE A 119 17.21 -0.67 -11.19
C PHE A 119 18.35 -0.88 -10.20
N HIS A 120 18.43 -0.01 -9.19
CA HIS A 120 19.48 -0.04 -8.18
C HIS A 120 18.89 0.02 -6.77
N GLY A 121 19.60 -0.55 -5.79
CA GLY A 121 19.32 -0.36 -4.36
C GLY A 121 18.10 -1.12 -3.82
N ILE A 122 17.58 -2.09 -4.58
CA ILE A 122 16.42 -2.91 -4.21
C ILE A 122 16.75 -4.37 -4.55
N ASP A 123 17.47 -5.10 -3.72
CA ASP A 123 17.73 -6.54 -3.91
C ASP A 123 16.47 -7.35 -3.54
N PRO A 124 16.07 -8.42 -4.27
CA PRO A 124 16.68 -9.04 -5.47
C PRO A 124 16.30 -8.41 -6.82
N PHE A 125 15.61 -7.27 -6.80
CA PHE A 125 15.05 -6.63 -8.01
C PHE A 125 16.04 -5.74 -8.77
N SER A 126 17.26 -5.56 -8.25
CA SER A 126 18.29 -4.72 -8.88
C SER A 126 18.89 -5.41 -10.11
N GLY A 127 19.23 -4.59 -11.11
CA GLY A 127 19.84 -5.01 -12.37
C GLY A 127 19.16 -4.41 -13.60
N ARG A 128 19.69 -4.77 -14.78
CA ARG A 128 19.17 -4.33 -16.07
C ARG A 128 18.01 -5.19 -16.54
N TYR A 129 16.93 -4.55 -16.96
CA TYR A 129 15.75 -5.21 -17.52
C TYR A 129 15.44 -4.68 -18.92
N TYR A 130 14.92 -5.54 -19.78
CA TYR A 130 14.34 -5.18 -21.06
C TYR A 130 12.82 -5.38 -21.04
N ALA A 131 12.11 -4.39 -21.58
CA ALA A 131 10.67 -4.47 -21.80
C ALA A 131 10.34 -5.49 -22.90
N LEU A 132 9.10 -5.97 -22.90
CA LEU A 132 8.53 -6.66 -24.06
C LEU A 132 7.87 -5.63 -24.99
N CYS A 133 8.41 -5.50 -26.21
CA CYS A 133 7.99 -4.47 -27.15
C CYS A 133 6.66 -4.86 -27.84
N SER A 134 5.56 -4.19 -27.48
CA SER A 134 4.24 -4.44 -28.10
C SER A 134 4.17 -4.06 -29.60
N SER A 135 5.22 -3.46 -30.18
CA SER A 135 5.29 -3.22 -31.62
C SER A 135 5.52 -4.50 -32.43
N THR A 136 5.85 -5.63 -31.81
CA THR A 136 5.99 -6.92 -32.50
C THR A 136 4.71 -7.74 -32.40
N GLN A 137 4.38 -8.49 -33.46
CA GLN A 137 3.16 -9.31 -33.47
C GLN A 137 3.20 -10.39 -32.39
N LYS A 138 4.36 -11.02 -32.14
CA LYS A 138 4.55 -12.02 -31.07
C LYS A 138 4.09 -11.53 -29.69
N VAL A 139 4.45 -10.30 -29.32
CA VAL A 139 4.05 -9.71 -28.02
C VAL A 139 2.56 -9.38 -28.00
N LYS A 140 1.99 -8.92 -29.13
CA LYS A 140 0.54 -8.67 -29.23
C LYS A 140 -0.26 -9.97 -29.08
N ASP A 141 0.19 -11.02 -29.75
CA ASP A 141 -0.41 -12.36 -29.68
C ASP A 141 -0.33 -12.92 -28.27
N TYR A 142 0.81 -12.76 -27.59
CA TYR A 142 0.95 -13.14 -26.17
C TYR A 142 -0.08 -12.46 -25.28
N LEU A 143 -0.20 -11.13 -25.36
CA LEU A 143 -1.12 -10.38 -24.50
C LEU A 143 -2.58 -10.80 -24.71
N TYR A 144 -2.99 -10.99 -25.97
CA TYR A 144 -4.34 -11.44 -26.30
C TYR A 144 -4.56 -12.92 -25.95
N GLU A 145 -3.73 -13.83 -26.46
CA GLU A 145 -3.91 -15.28 -26.37
C GLU A 145 -3.79 -15.76 -24.93
N SER A 146 -2.80 -15.29 -24.18
CA SER A 146 -2.64 -15.70 -22.78
C SER A 146 -3.80 -15.21 -21.92
N SER A 147 -4.26 -13.97 -22.11
CA SER A 147 -5.43 -13.44 -21.40
C SER A 147 -6.71 -14.24 -21.73
N TYR A 148 -6.91 -14.56 -23.01
CA TYR A 148 -8.02 -15.43 -23.46
C TYR A 148 -7.94 -16.82 -22.83
N LYS A 149 -6.79 -17.49 -22.91
CA LYS A 149 -6.58 -18.84 -22.38
C LYS A 149 -6.79 -18.90 -20.87
N LEU A 150 -6.26 -17.94 -20.13
CA LEU A 150 -6.42 -17.88 -18.67
C LEU A 150 -7.90 -17.83 -18.28
N PHE A 151 -8.67 -16.93 -18.88
CA PHE A 151 -10.11 -16.81 -18.59
C PHE A 151 -10.94 -17.98 -19.12
N LYS A 152 -10.48 -18.70 -20.14
CA LYS A 152 -11.09 -19.98 -20.56
C LYS A 152 -10.80 -21.11 -19.58
N LYS A 153 -9.59 -21.18 -19.02
CA LYS A 153 -9.16 -22.21 -18.07
C LYS A 153 -9.68 -21.98 -16.65
N VAL A 154 -10.00 -20.73 -16.30
CA VAL A 154 -10.54 -20.35 -15.00
C VAL A 154 -11.78 -19.46 -15.17
N PRO A 155 -12.92 -20.04 -15.63
CA PRO A 155 -14.10 -19.28 -16.06
C PRO A 155 -14.83 -18.54 -14.93
N GLY A 156 -14.54 -18.85 -13.66
CA GLY A 156 -15.15 -18.17 -12.51
C GLY A 156 -14.45 -16.87 -12.07
N LEU A 157 -13.32 -16.49 -12.71
CA LEU A 157 -12.65 -15.22 -12.44
C LEU A 157 -13.59 -14.02 -12.64
N GLY A 158 -13.54 -13.07 -11.70
CA GLY A 158 -14.31 -11.82 -11.76
C GLY A 158 -13.74 -10.79 -12.74
N GLY A 159 -12.42 -10.82 -12.94
CA GLY A 159 -11.75 -9.83 -13.76
C GLY A 159 -10.28 -9.66 -13.43
N VAL A 160 -9.71 -8.57 -13.95
CA VAL A 160 -8.37 -8.11 -13.63
C VAL A 160 -8.40 -6.63 -13.27
N PHE A 161 -7.41 -6.21 -12.48
CA PHE A 161 -7.00 -4.81 -12.47
C PHE A 161 -5.53 -4.70 -12.85
N MET A 162 -5.14 -3.61 -13.50
CA MET A 162 -3.78 -3.49 -14.04
C MET A 162 -3.13 -2.14 -13.78
N ILE A 163 -1.83 -2.19 -13.52
CA ILE A 163 -0.91 -1.05 -13.55
C ILE A 163 -0.02 -1.19 -14.79
N THR A 164 0.03 -0.13 -15.59
CA THR A 164 0.74 -0.09 -16.88
C THR A 164 1.80 1.00 -16.92
N ALA A 165 2.33 1.44 -15.79
CA ALA A 165 3.46 2.36 -15.68
C ALA A 165 4.16 2.18 -14.32
N SER A 166 5.45 2.51 -14.25
CA SER A 166 6.35 2.50 -13.09
C SER A 166 6.53 1.20 -12.28
N GLU A 167 5.48 0.42 -11.98
CA GLU A 167 5.59 -0.64 -10.96
C GLU A 167 6.68 -1.67 -11.30
N PHE A 168 6.64 -2.13 -12.55
CA PHE A 168 7.64 -3.02 -13.10
C PHE A 168 7.97 -2.55 -14.51
N HIS A 169 9.16 -2.94 -14.97
CA HIS A 169 9.50 -2.69 -16.37
C HIS A 169 8.71 -3.63 -17.27
N THR A 170 7.76 -3.09 -18.01
CA THR A 170 6.78 -3.88 -18.77
C THR A 170 6.88 -3.64 -20.27
N HIS A 171 6.60 -2.42 -20.70
CA HIS A 171 6.67 -1.96 -22.08
C HIS A 171 7.69 -0.83 -22.24
N CYS A 172 7.94 -0.39 -23.47
CA CYS A 172 9.03 0.54 -23.76
C CYS A 172 8.91 1.93 -23.10
N TYR A 173 7.78 2.23 -22.46
CA TYR A 173 7.49 3.54 -21.86
C TYR A 173 7.20 3.49 -20.36
N SER A 174 7.30 2.32 -19.71
CA SER A 174 6.96 2.15 -18.29
C SER A 174 7.78 3.06 -17.36
N HIS A 175 9.02 3.35 -17.77
CA HIS A 175 10.00 4.19 -17.10
C HIS A 175 10.58 5.23 -18.05
N TYR A 176 9.76 5.76 -18.96
CA TYR A 176 10.26 6.69 -19.98
C TYR A 176 9.27 7.84 -20.25
N PRO A 177 9.38 8.95 -19.52
CA PRO A 177 8.52 10.10 -19.73
C PRO A 177 8.96 10.92 -20.96
N LYS A 178 8.35 10.65 -22.12
CA LYS A 178 8.68 11.33 -23.40
C LYS A 178 8.30 12.81 -23.42
N TRP A 179 7.29 13.22 -22.65
CA TRP A 179 6.64 14.51 -22.83
C TRP A 179 7.32 15.68 -22.11
N ARG A 180 8.30 15.42 -21.24
CA ARG A 180 9.11 16.46 -20.55
C ARG A 180 10.42 15.87 -20.05
N LEU A 181 11.46 16.70 -19.90
CA LEU A 181 12.79 16.30 -19.41
C LEU A 181 13.06 16.64 -17.93
N LYS A 182 12.24 17.48 -17.30
CA LYS A 182 12.42 17.95 -15.92
C LYS A 182 11.18 17.65 -15.09
N PHE A 183 11.37 16.93 -13.99
CA PHE A 183 10.32 16.53 -13.06
C PHE A 183 10.66 17.03 -11.65
N ALA A 184 9.65 17.17 -10.81
CA ALA A 184 9.88 17.43 -9.38
C ALA A 184 10.37 16.16 -8.65
N ASP A 185 9.98 15.00 -9.16
CA ASP A 185 10.46 13.70 -8.74
C ASP A 185 11.83 13.42 -9.38
N PRO A 186 12.91 13.25 -8.58
CA PRO A 186 14.25 12.98 -9.10
C PRO A 186 14.36 11.70 -9.91
N VAL A 187 13.62 10.65 -9.53
CA VAL A 187 13.64 9.34 -10.21
C VAL A 187 13.01 9.48 -11.60
N MET A 188 11.88 10.19 -11.71
CA MET A 188 11.29 10.48 -13.01
C MET A 188 12.19 11.38 -13.88
N GLU A 189 12.91 12.33 -13.28
CA GLU A 189 13.88 13.16 -14.00
C GLU A 189 15.06 12.34 -14.53
N GLU A 190 15.55 11.37 -13.75
CA GLU A 190 16.56 10.41 -14.20
C GLU A 190 16.04 9.59 -15.38
N TRP A 191 14.84 9.01 -15.27
CA TRP A 191 14.20 8.26 -16.35
C TRP A 191 14.02 9.06 -17.63
N ALA A 192 13.69 10.36 -17.52
CA ALA A 192 13.53 11.24 -18.67
C ALA A 192 14.83 11.46 -19.47
N ARG A 193 15.99 11.21 -18.85
CA ARG A 193 17.32 11.41 -19.45
C ARG A 193 17.93 10.12 -20.01
N ILE A 194 17.32 8.97 -19.72
CA ILE A 194 17.76 7.69 -20.29
C ILE A 194 17.69 7.78 -21.83
N PRO A 195 18.66 7.26 -22.58
CA PRO A 195 18.54 7.14 -24.03
C PRO A 195 17.43 6.18 -24.44
N PHE A 196 16.61 6.56 -25.42
CA PHE A 196 15.61 5.64 -25.97
C PHE A 196 16.26 4.71 -27.00
N GLU A 197 16.32 3.41 -26.69
CA GLU A 197 17.04 2.40 -27.46
C GLU A 197 16.12 1.69 -28.47
N CYS A 198 14.82 1.58 -28.17
CA CYS A 198 13.90 0.78 -28.98
C CYS A 198 13.48 1.50 -30.28
N LYS A 199 14.15 1.22 -31.40
CA LYS A 199 13.88 1.84 -32.72
C LYS A 199 12.46 1.66 -33.25
N ARG A 200 11.74 0.62 -32.83
CA ARG A 200 10.34 0.40 -33.19
C ARG A 200 9.41 1.36 -32.45
N CYS A 201 9.63 1.51 -31.15
CA CYS A 201 8.77 2.36 -30.33
C CYS A 201 9.18 3.83 -30.41
N GLU A 202 10.42 4.19 -30.78
CA GLU A 202 10.87 5.59 -30.86
C GLU A 202 9.92 6.48 -31.68
N LYS A 203 9.32 5.90 -32.74
CA LYS A 203 8.37 6.54 -33.64
C LYS A 203 6.91 6.52 -33.17
N ARG A 204 6.63 5.85 -32.05
CA ARG A 204 5.29 5.73 -31.46
C ARG A 204 5.10 6.75 -30.35
N GLU A 205 3.84 6.96 -30.00
CA GLU A 205 3.48 7.75 -28.85
C GLU A 205 3.25 6.86 -27.62
N PRO A 206 3.67 7.29 -26.41
CA PRO A 206 3.52 6.48 -25.20
C PRO A 206 2.09 6.03 -24.93
N TYR A 207 1.12 6.94 -25.12
CA TYR A 207 -0.30 6.65 -24.94
C TYR A 207 -0.87 5.67 -25.98
N ASP A 208 -0.29 5.57 -27.18
CA ASP A 208 -0.70 4.57 -28.17
C ASP A 208 -0.22 3.17 -27.79
N VAL A 209 0.99 3.06 -27.24
CA VAL A 209 1.54 1.79 -26.73
C VAL A 209 0.73 1.28 -25.55
N VAL A 210 0.46 2.14 -24.57
CA VAL A 210 -0.31 1.74 -23.37
C VAL A 210 -1.75 1.38 -23.74
N ALA A 211 -2.40 2.16 -24.63
CA ALA A 211 -3.75 1.84 -25.10
C ALA A 211 -3.80 0.50 -25.85
N GLU A 212 -2.81 0.19 -26.69
CA GLU A 212 -2.70 -1.09 -27.41
C GLU A 212 -2.63 -2.27 -26.44
N ILE A 213 -1.77 -2.19 -25.43
CA ILE A 213 -1.60 -3.25 -24.42
C ILE A 213 -2.91 -3.51 -23.68
N ILE A 214 -3.55 -2.44 -23.16
CA ILE A 214 -4.83 -2.54 -22.45
C ILE A 214 -5.91 -3.15 -23.37
N THR A 215 -5.96 -2.72 -24.64
CA THR A 215 -6.95 -3.18 -25.60
C THR A 215 -6.79 -4.66 -25.90
N LEU A 216 -5.56 -5.15 -26.08
CA LEU A 216 -5.27 -6.56 -26.36
C LEU A 216 -5.65 -7.46 -25.18
N ILE A 217 -5.27 -7.06 -23.96
CA ILE A 217 -5.64 -7.78 -22.73
C ILE A 217 -7.17 -7.79 -22.58
N ASN A 218 -7.81 -6.61 -22.69
CA ASN A 218 -9.27 -6.51 -22.60
C ASN A 218 -9.95 -7.41 -23.63
N LYS A 219 -9.53 -7.35 -24.89
CA LYS A 219 -10.10 -8.17 -25.95
C LYS A 219 -9.97 -9.67 -25.64
N GLY A 220 -8.78 -10.13 -25.23
CA GLY A 220 -8.57 -11.54 -24.86
C GLY A 220 -9.50 -11.98 -23.73
N ILE A 221 -9.62 -11.17 -22.68
CA ILE A 221 -10.53 -11.43 -21.55
C ILE A 221 -11.98 -11.47 -22.00
N LYS A 222 -12.43 -10.49 -22.80
CA LYS A 222 -13.85 -10.35 -23.20
C LYS A 222 -14.29 -11.44 -24.17
N ASP A 223 -13.41 -11.86 -25.06
CA ASP A 223 -13.68 -12.97 -25.99
C ASP A 223 -13.78 -14.31 -25.24
N ALA A 224 -13.08 -14.48 -24.11
CA ALA A 224 -13.20 -15.65 -23.25
C ALA A 224 -14.39 -15.58 -22.29
N LYS A 225 -14.63 -14.40 -21.70
CA LYS A 225 -15.61 -14.13 -20.64
C LYS A 225 -16.09 -12.69 -20.71
N LYS A 226 -17.19 -12.47 -21.43
CA LYS A 226 -17.76 -11.12 -21.71
C LYS A 226 -18.09 -10.30 -20.47
N ASP A 227 -18.50 -10.95 -19.37
CA ASP A 227 -18.89 -10.31 -18.11
C ASP A 227 -17.71 -9.96 -17.19
N ALA A 228 -16.51 -10.50 -17.44
CA ALA A 228 -15.32 -10.20 -16.67
C ALA A 228 -14.98 -8.70 -16.73
N LYS A 229 -14.54 -8.17 -15.60
CA LYS A 229 -14.22 -6.75 -15.44
C LYS A 229 -12.74 -6.51 -15.73
N VAL A 230 -12.45 -5.45 -16.48
CA VAL A 230 -11.07 -5.01 -16.74
C VAL A 230 -10.94 -3.61 -16.19
N ILE A 231 -10.26 -3.52 -15.06
CA ILE A 231 -10.03 -2.28 -14.34
C ILE A 231 -8.63 -1.79 -14.67
N VAL A 232 -8.52 -0.56 -15.15
CA VAL A 232 -7.24 0.02 -15.53
C VAL A 232 -6.94 1.16 -14.59
N TRP A 233 -5.90 0.96 -13.79
CA TRP A 233 -5.50 1.89 -12.77
C TRP A 233 -4.47 2.87 -13.30
N ASN A 234 -4.79 4.17 -13.22
CA ASN A 234 -3.95 5.24 -13.72
C ASN A 234 -2.67 5.51 -12.90
N TRP A 235 -2.24 4.55 -12.09
CA TRP A 235 -1.02 4.63 -11.29
C TRP A 235 0.16 5.03 -12.18
N SER A 236 0.82 6.12 -11.80
CA SER A 236 1.98 6.66 -12.51
C SER A 236 1.81 6.95 -14.00
N TRP A 237 0.57 7.04 -14.50
CA TRP A 237 0.30 7.43 -15.90
C TRP A 237 0.77 8.83 -16.27
N TYR A 238 1.13 9.65 -15.27
CA TYR A 238 1.85 10.90 -15.49
C TYR A 238 3.18 10.72 -16.22
N ILE A 239 3.80 9.53 -16.16
CA ILE A 239 4.96 9.17 -16.99
C ILE A 239 4.58 9.17 -18.47
N ILE A 240 3.39 8.64 -18.79
CA ILE A 240 2.92 8.41 -20.16
C ILE A 240 2.40 9.71 -20.79
N GLU A 241 1.59 10.47 -20.05
CA GLU A 241 0.96 11.72 -20.48
C GLU A 241 0.62 12.58 -19.25
N PRO A 242 0.68 13.92 -19.33
CA PRO A 242 0.22 14.79 -18.24
C PRO A 242 -1.22 14.48 -17.79
N ASP A 243 -1.51 14.71 -16.50
CA ASP A 243 -2.86 14.55 -15.98
C ASP A 243 -3.87 15.43 -16.75
N PRO A 244 -5.08 14.95 -17.05
CA PRO A 244 -5.66 13.66 -16.65
C PRO A 244 -5.55 12.57 -17.74
N GLN A 245 -4.49 12.56 -18.55
CA GLN A 245 -4.26 11.56 -19.60
C GLN A 245 -5.36 11.48 -20.67
N LYS A 246 -5.71 12.64 -21.24
CA LYS A 246 -6.81 12.78 -22.21
C LYS A 246 -6.62 11.90 -23.44
N LYS A 247 -5.40 11.88 -24.00
CA LYS A 247 -5.11 11.14 -25.24
C LYS A 247 -5.16 9.64 -25.00
N LEU A 248 -4.54 9.15 -23.92
CA LEU A 248 -4.61 7.73 -23.54
C LEU A 248 -6.06 7.31 -23.33
N ILE A 249 -6.79 8.01 -22.45
CA ILE A 249 -8.16 7.64 -22.12
C ILE A 249 -9.04 7.65 -23.37
N SER A 250 -8.91 8.63 -24.28
CA SER A 250 -9.71 8.68 -25.51
C SER A 250 -9.62 7.45 -26.41
N ARG A 251 -8.54 6.66 -26.28
CA ARG A 251 -8.24 5.46 -27.10
C ARG A 251 -8.70 4.16 -26.44
N LEU A 252 -9.03 4.17 -25.16
CA LEU A 252 -9.38 2.95 -24.44
C LEU A 252 -10.77 2.45 -24.85
N PRO A 253 -11.00 1.12 -24.93
CA PRO A 253 -12.33 0.55 -25.09
C PRO A 253 -13.30 1.10 -24.04
N GLN A 254 -14.55 1.36 -24.43
CA GLN A 254 -15.53 2.01 -23.55
C GLN A 254 -15.91 1.16 -22.33
N ASP A 255 -15.79 -0.16 -22.43
CA ASP A 255 -16.13 -1.11 -21.37
C ASP A 255 -15.03 -1.30 -20.32
N ILE A 256 -13.88 -0.64 -20.48
CA ILE A 256 -12.86 -0.50 -19.46
C ILE A 256 -13.41 0.31 -18.28
N ILE A 257 -13.08 -0.14 -17.06
CA ILE A 257 -13.31 0.62 -15.84
C ILE A 257 -12.04 1.39 -15.51
N LEU A 258 -12.11 2.72 -15.42
CA LEU A 258 -10.96 3.51 -14.99
C LEU A 258 -10.87 3.54 -13.47
N GLN A 259 -9.69 3.24 -12.92
CA GLN A 259 -9.42 3.38 -11.50
C GLN A 259 -8.48 4.55 -11.27
N GLY A 260 -8.87 5.44 -10.36
CA GLY A 260 -8.06 6.59 -9.94
C GLY A 260 -7.71 6.54 -8.46
N ASP A 261 -6.50 6.99 -8.12
CA ASP A 261 -6.11 7.22 -6.73
C ASP A 261 -6.96 8.32 -6.11
N PHE A 262 -7.72 8.00 -5.06
CA PHE A 262 -8.66 8.97 -4.49
C PHE A 262 -7.96 10.14 -3.80
N GLU A 263 -6.83 9.86 -3.13
CA GLU A 263 -6.07 10.82 -2.33
C GLU A 263 -4.90 11.46 -3.11
N ARG A 264 -4.25 10.72 -4.01
CA ARG A 264 -3.02 11.12 -4.71
C ARG A 264 -3.23 12.37 -5.56
N GLY A 265 -2.28 13.30 -5.53
CA GLY A 265 -2.40 14.63 -6.12
C GLY A 265 -3.25 15.60 -5.28
N GLY A 266 -3.55 15.22 -4.03
CA GLY A 266 -4.24 16.03 -3.04
C GLY A 266 -3.29 16.94 -2.26
N TYR A 267 -3.85 17.76 -1.39
CA TYR A 267 -3.07 18.58 -0.47
C TYR A 267 -3.78 18.76 0.87
N LYS A 268 -3.00 18.88 1.94
CA LYS A 268 -3.48 19.20 3.30
C LYS A 268 -2.65 20.33 3.90
N LYS A 269 -3.23 21.09 4.83
CA LYS A 269 -2.51 22.14 5.57
C LYS A 269 -2.14 21.64 6.95
N LEU A 270 -0.87 21.78 7.34
CA LEU A 270 -0.38 21.41 8.65
C LEU A 270 0.68 22.40 9.11
N LEU A 271 0.49 22.97 10.31
CA LEU A 271 1.40 23.95 10.92
C LEU A 271 1.81 25.09 9.96
N GLY A 272 0.83 25.64 9.24
CA GLY A 272 1.03 26.73 8.29
C GLY A 272 1.67 26.32 6.95
N LYS A 273 2.02 25.05 6.74
CA LYS A 273 2.54 24.53 5.47
C LYS A 273 1.50 23.74 4.70
N GLN A 274 1.60 23.78 3.38
CA GLN A 274 0.86 22.90 2.49
C GLN A 274 1.68 21.64 2.21
N LEU A 275 1.09 20.48 2.45
CA LEU A 275 1.67 19.16 2.23
C LEU A 275 1.00 18.55 1.01
N VAL A 276 1.81 18.03 0.08
CA VAL A 276 1.34 17.27 -1.08
C VAL A 276 1.09 15.84 -0.65
N VAL A 277 -0.07 15.30 -1.02
CA VAL A 277 -0.42 13.90 -0.80
C VAL A 277 -0.22 13.18 -2.14
N ASP A 278 0.86 12.40 -2.25
CA ASP A 278 1.21 11.67 -3.47
C ASP A 278 1.20 10.14 -3.29
N GLU A 279 0.45 9.65 -2.30
CA GLU A 279 0.18 8.23 -2.01
C GLU A 279 -1.26 8.08 -1.47
N TYR A 280 -1.79 6.86 -1.33
CA TYR A 280 -2.97 6.62 -0.50
C TYR A 280 -2.70 7.08 0.94
N SER A 281 -3.68 7.72 1.56
CA SER A 281 -3.51 8.37 2.87
C SER A 281 -4.76 8.23 3.70
N LEU A 282 -4.63 7.97 5.01
CA LEU A 282 -5.72 8.17 5.96
C LEU A 282 -5.74 9.59 6.49
N SER A 283 -4.59 10.27 6.54
CA SER A 283 -4.52 11.66 7.00
C SER A 283 -5.12 12.70 6.03
N TYR A 284 -5.46 12.30 4.81
CA TYR A 284 -6.23 13.08 3.83
C TYR A 284 -7.41 12.27 3.26
N THR A 285 -8.60 12.86 3.19
CA THR A 285 -9.85 12.13 2.87
C THR A 285 -10.34 12.32 1.44
N GLY A 286 -9.55 12.92 0.55
CA GLY A 286 -9.91 13.09 -0.87
C GLY A 286 -11.24 13.81 -1.12
N PRO A 287 -11.82 13.71 -2.34
CA PRO A 287 -11.11 13.35 -3.55
C PRO A 287 -10.06 14.40 -3.90
N SER A 288 -8.92 13.97 -4.41
CA SER A 288 -7.91 14.89 -4.94
C SER A 288 -8.41 15.63 -6.19
N PRO A 289 -7.87 16.81 -6.49
CA PRO A 289 -8.10 17.46 -7.78
C PRO A 289 -7.75 16.55 -8.98
N ARG A 290 -6.73 15.70 -8.84
CA ARG A 290 -6.31 14.72 -9.85
C ARG A 290 -7.41 13.68 -10.11
N PHE A 291 -7.95 13.06 -9.05
CA PHE A 291 -9.06 12.11 -9.15
C PHE A 291 -10.29 12.74 -9.79
N LYS A 292 -10.68 13.96 -9.38
CA LYS A 292 -11.84 14.66 -9.96
C LYS A 292 -11.70 14.86 -11.47
N LYS A 293 -10.52 15.27 -11.95
CA LYS A 293 -10.27 15.46 -13.39
C LYS A 293 -10.39 14.15 -14.17
N LEU A 294 -9.84 13.05 -13.64
CA LEU A 294 -9.99 11.71 -14.22
C LEU A 294 -11.48 11.31 -14.28
N PHE A 295 -12.19 11.42 -13.17
CA PHE A 295 -13.60 11.05 -13.06
C PHE A 295 -14.46 11.79 -14.08
N TYR A 296 -14.36 13.12 -14.17
CA TYR A 296 -15.17 13.88 -15.13
C TYR A 296 -14.82 13.57 -16.58
N LEU A 297 -13.57 13.23 -16.87
CA LEU A 297 -13.17 12.77 -18.21
C LEU A 297 -13.75 11.39 -18.53
N ALA A 298 -13.69 10.45 -17.59
CA ALA A 298 -14.28 9.11 -17.72
C ALA A 298 -15.80 9.19 -17.95
N ARG A 299 -16.49 10.01 -17.14
CA ARG A 299 -17.94 10.25 -17.24
C ARG A 299 -18.33 10.82 -18.60
N LYS A 300 -17.55 11.73 -19.17
CA LYS A 300 -17.80 12.27 -20.53
C LYS A 300 -17.72 11.20 -21.63
N ARG A 301 -16.95 10.13 -21.41
CA ARG A 301 -16.88 8.96 -22.33
C ARG A 301 -17.87 7.85 -21.98
N GLY A 302 -18.71 8.03 -20.96
CA GLY A 302 -19.62 6.98 -20.50
C GLY A 302 -18.92 5.76 -19.89
N MET A 303 -17.69 5.93 -19.37
CA MET A 303 -16.95 4.84 -18.73
C MET A 303 -17.28 4.77 -17.24
N ALA A 304 -17.26 3.54 -16.69
CA ALA A 304 -17.31 3.34 -15.24
C ALA A 304 -16.00 3.81 -14.59
N THR A 305 -16.09 4.30 -13.35
CA THR A 305 -14.94 4.77 -12.59
C THR A 305 -14.93 4.18 -11.18
N THR A 306 -13.83 3.51 -10.81
CA THR A 306 -13.56 3.08 -9.44
C THR A 306 -12.48 3.97 -8.81
N ALA A 307 -12.42 3.95 -7.48
CA ALA A 307 -11.34 4.57 -6.73
C ALA A 307 -10.36 3.51 -6.21
N LYS A 308 -9.06 3.79 -6.28
CA LYS A 308 -8.14 3.15 -5.35
C LYS A 308 -8.25 3.85 -4.01
N LEU A 309 -8.45 3.06 -2.96
CA LEU A 309 -8.42 3.47 -1.56
C LEU A 309 -7.44 2.59 -0.78
N GLN A 310 -7.12 3.01 0.43
CA GLN A 310 -6.55 2.17 1.48
C GLN A 310 -7.48 2.25 2.70
N ILE A 311 -7.93 1.08 3.14
CA ILE A 311 -8.72 0.81 4.33
C ILE A 311 -7.81 0.11 5.33
N GLY A 312 -8.10 0.21 6.63
CA GLY A 312 -7.26 -0.39 7.67
C GLY A 312 -6.00 0.43 7.91
N THR A 313 -4.99 0.30 7.04
CA THR A 313 -3.70 0.97 7.15
C THR A 313 -3.35 1.79 5.91
N THR A 314 -2.15 2.39 5.89
CA THR A 314 -1.43 2.91 4.71
C THR A 314 0.06 2.81 5.01
N HIS A 315 0.96 3.21 4.10
CA HIS A 315 2.37 3.44 4.49
C HIS A 315 2.56 4.47 5.62
N GLU A 316 1.51 5.21 6.04
CA GLU A 316 1.59 6.08 7.23
C GLU A 316 1.88 5.26 8.50
N LEU A 317 1.34 4.04 8.61
CA LEU A 317 1.70 3.03 9.60
C LEU A 317 1.09 1.67 9.18
N VAL A 318 1.95 0.72 8.83
CA VAL A 318 1.58 -0.61 8.29
C VAL A 318 1.64 -1.70 9.36
N THR A 319 2.49 -1.55 10.37
CA THR A 319 2.78 -2.59 11.38
C THR A 319 1.71 -2.73 12.47
N VAL A 320 0.48 -2.39 12.13
CA VAL A 320 -0.74 -2.56 12.93
C VAL A 320 -1.83 -3.15 12.03
N PRO A 321 -2.79 -3.92 12.57
CA PRO A 321 -3.86 -4.47 11.76
C PRO A 321 -4.74 -3.37 11.15
N TYR A 322 -4.92 -2.25 11.87
CA TYR A 322 -5.58 -1.05 11.37
C TYR A 322 -5.18 0.17 12.19
N ILE A 323 -5.33 1.35 11.59
CA ILE A 323 -5.26 2.63 12.29
C ILE A 323 -6.72 3.01 12.66
N PRO A 324 -7.07 3.19 13.95
CA PRO A 324 -8.46 3.37 14.41
C PRO A 324 -9.06 4.75 14.09
N VAL A 325 -9.22 5.06 12.80
CA VAL A 325 -9.71 6.35 12.29
C VAL A 325 -10.98 6.23 11.43
N PRO A 326 -12.03 5.53 11.90
CA PRO A 326 -13.16 5.12 11.05
C PRO A 326 -13.95 6.29 10.48
N TYR A 327 -13.97 7.45 11.16
CA TYR A 327 -14.60 8.65 10.60
C TYR A 327 -13.94 9.15 9.33
N ARG A 328 -12.64 8.92 9.15
CA ARG A 328 -11.93 9.30 7.93
C ARG A 328 -12.32 8.40 6.76
N ILE A 329 -12.46 7.10 6.98
CA ILE A 329 -12.98 6.16 5.97
C ILE A 329 -14.44 6.48 5.63
N ALA A 330 -15.26 6.72 6.66
CA ALA A 330 -16.66 7.05 6.47
C ALA A 330 -16.84 8.30 5.59
N GLU A 331 -16.00 9.32 5.81
CA GLU A 331 -16.00 10.54 5.00
C GLU A 331 -15.57 10.29 3.55
N LYS A 332 -14.54 9.46 3.32
CA LYS A 332 -14.09 9.09 1.95
C LYS A 332 -15.22 8.45 1.15
N LEU A 333 -15.86 7.42 1.71
CA LEU A 333 -16.93 6.70 1.03
C LEU A 333 -18.17 7.58 0.83
N TYR A 334 -18.49 8.45 1.80
CA TYR A 334 -19.56 9.42 1.63
C TYR A 334 -19.31 10.36 0.46
N ARG A 335 -18.10 10.91 0.33
CA ARG A 335 -17.70 11.77 -0.79
C ARG A 335 -17.75 11.04 -2.12
N MET A 336 -17.27 9.78 -2.17
CA MET A 336 -17.35 8.94 -3.37
C MET A 336 -18.79 8.68 -3.80
N ARG A 337 -19.66 8.30 -2.85
CA ARG A 337 -21.09 8.10 -3.09
C ARG A 337 -21.74 9.35 -3.66
N LYS A 338 -21.48 10.52 -3.07
CA LYS A 338 -22.01 11.81 -3.55
C LYS A 338 -21.52 12.17 -4.94
N MET A 339 -20.29 11.78 -5.28
CA MET A 339 -19.71 12.05 -6.60
C MET A 339 -20.20 11.04 -7.67
N GLY A 340 -20.76 9.90 -7.27
CA GLY A 340 -21.25 8.86 -8.17
C GLY A 340 -20.15 7.93 -8.70
N VAL A 341 -19.12 7.67 -7.88
CA VAL A 341 -18.08 6.67 -8.15
C VAL A 341 -18.70 5.27 -8.09
N ASP A 342 -18.32 4.37 -9.01
CA ASP A 342 -18.95 3.07 -9.19
C ASP A 342 -18.45 2.00 -8.20
N GLY A 343 -17.23 2.14 -7.67
CA GLY A 343 -16.68 1.20 -6.71
C GLY A 343 -15.25 1.51 -6.30
N TYR A 344 -14.59 0.54 -5.67
CA TYR A 344 -13.21 0.71 -5.22
C TYR A 344 -12.42 -0.59 -5.09
N LEU A 345 -11.10 -0.44 -5.19
CA LEU A 345 -10.10 -1.36 -4.65
C LEU A 345 -9.66 -0.82 -3.28
N GLY A 346 -10.03 -1.51 -2.21
CA GLY A 346 -10.01 -1.01 -0.83
C GLY A 346 -8.67 -1.14 -0.13
N CYS A 347 -7.78 -1.98 -0.63
CA CYS A 347 -6.47 -2.24 -0.05
C CYS A 347 -5.42 -2.47 -1.15
N TRP A 348 -4.16 -2.55 -0.74
CA TRP A 348 -3.01 -2.94 -1.55
C TRP A 348 -2.51 -4.26 -0.97
N ILE A 349 -1.20 -4.47 -0.92
CA ILE A 349 -0.61 -5.66 -0.30
C ILE A 349 -0.98 -5.73 1.19
N PHE A 350 -1.09 -4.58 1.86
CA PHE A 350 -1.56 -4.40 3.23
C PHE A 350 -2.91 -3.66 3.29
N GLY A 351 -3.48 -3.51 4.49
CA GLY A 351 -4.77 -2.85 4.73
C GLY A 351 -5.98 -3.72 4.41
N GLY A 352 -5.75 -5.03 4.37
CA GLY A 352 -6.74 -6.06 4.06
C GLY A 352 -7.45 -6.65 5.27
N ASP A 353 -7.00 -6.28 6.47
CA ASP A 353 -7.48 -6.82 7.73
C ASP A 353 -8.94 -6.46 7.99
N ILE A 354 -9.67 -7.46 8.46
CA ILE A 354 -11.00 -7.30 9.03
C ILE A 354 -10.86 -6.47 10.30
N SER A 355 -11.56 -5.34 10.33
CA SER A 355 -11.39 -4.33 11.36
C SER A 355 -12.62 -3.43 11.44
N PRO A 356 -12.76 -2.62 12.50
CA PRO A 356 -13.77 -1.56 12.54
C PRO A 356 -13.72 -0.64 11.29
N MET A 357 -12.53 -0.48 10.69
CA MET A 357 -12.34 0.30 9.46
C MET A 357 -13.02 -0.35 8.25
N SER A 358 -12.85 -1.66 8.07
CA SER A 358 -13.46 -2.42 6.98
C SER A 358 -14.97 -2.57 7.16
N LYS A 359 -15.44 -2.79 8.40
CA LYS A 359 -16.88 -2.82 8.76
C LYS A 359 -17.59 -1.52 8.42
N VAL A 360 -16.99 -0.37 8.79
CA VAL A 360 -17.53 0.96 8.42
C VAL A 360 -17.56 1.12 6.90
N ALA A 361 -16.50 0.67 6.22
CA ALA A 361 -16.43 0.75 4.77
C ALA A 361 -17.55 -0.05 4.10
N GLY A 362 -17.72 -1.30 4.52
CA GLY A 362 -18.71 -2.22 4.01
C GLY A 362 -20.15 -1.75 4.20
N LYS A 363 -20.51 -1.29 5.41
CA LYS A 363 -21.86 -0.73 5.69
C LYS A 363 -22.23 0.45 4.79
N LEU A 364 -21.30 1.39 4.58
CA LEU A 364 -21.54 2.53 3.70
C LEU A 364 -21.62 2.14 2.22
N SER A 365 -21.01 1.00 1.88
CA SER A 365 -20.99 0.48 0.52
C SER A 365 -22.27 -0.25 0.12
N THR A 366 -22.98 -0.82 1.08
CA THR A 366 -24.24 -1.53 0.84
C THR A 366 -25.48 -0.69 1.20
N ASN A 367 -25.35 0.36 2.03
CA ASN A 367 -26.49 1.19 2.44
C ASN A 367 -26.38 2.66 1.98
N VAL A 368 -27.18 3.03 0.99
CA VAL A 368 -27.20 4.38 0.39
C VAL A 368 -27.70 5.47 1.33
N SER A 369 -28.54 5.09 2.30
CA SER A 369 -29.17 6.01 3.26
C SER A 369 -28.30 6.26 4.50
N LEU A 370 -27.32 5.39 4.74
CA LEU A 370 -26.51 5.45 5.95
C LEU A 370 -25.59 6.68 5.93
N THR A 371 -25.58 7.41 7.04
CA THR A 371 -24.70 8.55 7.25
C THR A 371 -23.37 8.09 7.85
N PRO A 372 -22.26 8.82 7.62
CA PRO A 372 -20.96 8.50 8.21
C PRO A 372 -21.02 8.25 9.72
N SER A 373 -21.63 9.17 10.48
CA SER A 373 -21.72 9.05 11.93
C SER A 373 -22.56 7.87 12.41
N LYS A 374 -23.62 7.52 11.68
CA LYS A 374 -24.46 6.38 12.01
C LYS A 374 -23.72 5.06 11.73
N ALA A 375 -23.01 4.95 10.60
CA ALA A 375 -22.19 3.78 10.29
C ALA A 375 -21.14 3.51 11.38
N VAL A 376 -20.39 4.55 11.79
CA VAL A 376 -19.38 4.43 12.85
C VAL A 376 -20.01 3.99 14.18
N LYS A 377 -21.17 4.56 14.53
CA LYS A 377 -21.88 4.18 15.77
C LYS A 377 -22.39 2.74 15.73
N GLU A 378 -22.95 2.30 14.61
CA GLU A 378 -23.44 0.92 14.45
C GLU A 378 -22.29 -0.08 14.59
N VAL A 379 -21.15 0.17 13.93
CA VAL A 379 -19.96 -0.69 14.08
C VAL A 379 -19.46 -0.71 15.52
N ALA A 380 -19.41 0.42 16.22
CA ALA A 380 -18.99 0.43 17.62
C ALA A 380 -19.92 -0.42 18.51
N ILE A 381 -21.23 -0.42 18.24
CA ILE A 381 -22.20 -1.22 18.98
C ILE A 381 -22.03 -2.72 18.65
N GLU A 382 -21.79 -3.06 17.39
CA GLU A 382 -21.61 -4.45 16.96
C GLU A 382 -20.32 -5.07 17.51
N GLU A 383 -19.22 -4.31 17.50
CA GLU A 383 -17.91 -4.82 17.91
C GLU A 383 -17.72 -4.83 19.43
N PHE A 384 -18.24 -3.82 20.14
CA PHE A 384 -17.96 -3.64 21.56
C PHE A 384 -19.21 -3.77 22.44
N GLY A 385 -20.41 -3.75 21.86
CA GLY A 385 -21.67 -3.72 22.59
C GLY A 385 -22.19 -2.30 22.86
N LYS A 386 -23.47 -2.20 23.20
CA LYS A 386 -24.20 -0.93 23.32
C LYS A 386 -23.63 0.00 24.40
N GLU A 387 -23.23 -0.56 25.54
CA GLU A 387 -22.77 0.20 26.70
C GLU A 387 -21.38 0.85 26.47
N PRO A 388 -20.32 0.12 26.05
CA PRO A 388 -19.02 0.73 25.79
C PRO A 388 -18.95 1.55 24.49
N ALA A 389 -19.88 1.37 23.55
CA ALA A 389 -19.86 2.06 22.25
C ALA A 389 -19.73 3.58 22.36
N GLY A 390 -20.27 4.21 23.42
CA GLY A 390 -20.11 5.65 23.64
C GLY A 390 -18.66 6.10 23.78
N TYR A 391 -17.85 5.35 24.53
CA TYR A 391 -16.41 5.61 24.72
C TYR A 391 -15.65 5.37 23.42
N ILE A 392 -15.92 4.26 22.73
CA ILE A 392 -15.29 3.89 21.46
C ILE A 392 -15.51 4.97 20.40
N VAL A 393 -16.76 5.37 20.18
CA VAL A 393 -17.13 6.37 19.17
C VAL A 393 -16.44 7.71 19.45
N LYS A 394 -16.39 8.13 20.72
CA LYS A 394 -15.71 9.37 21.13
C LYS A 394 -14.18 9.26 20.96
N ALA A 395 -13.58 8.13 21.30
CA ALA A 395 -12.15 7.89 21.10
C ALA A 395 -11.77 7.88 19.60
N TRP A 396 -12.52 7.15 18.77
CA TRP A 396 -12.35 7.13 17.31
C TRP A 396 -12.47 8.50 16.67
N ARG A 397 -13.29 9.41 17.23
CA ARG A 397 -13.33 10.81 16.78
C ARG A 397 -11.99 11.49 17.03
N TYR A 398 -11.48 11.42 18.26
CA TYR A 398 -10.18 11.99 18.62
C TYR A 398 -9.04 11.42 17.78
N PHE A 399 -8.99 10.10 17.58
CA PHE A 399 -7.99 9.47 16.72
C PHE A 399 -8.08 9.95 15.27
N SER A 400 -9.31 10.04 14.73
CA SER A 400 -9.55 10.53 13.36
C SER A 400 -9.12 11.99 13.17
N ASP A 401 -9.34 12.84 14.17
CA ASP A 401 -8.95 14.24 14.13
C ASP A 401 -7.44 14.39 14.32
N ALA A 402 -6.84 13.63 15.24
CA ALA A 402 -5.40 13.55 15.47
C ALA A 402 -4.64 13.15 14.20
N TRP A 403 -5.07 12.08 13.52
CA TRP A 403 -4.36 11.54 12.36
C TRP A 403 -4.27 12.51 11.18
N SER A 404 -5.19 13.49 11.10
CA SER A 404 -5.09 14.60 10.13
C SER A 404 -3.79 15.41 10.27
N SER A 405 -3.10 15.31 11.41
CA SER A 405 -1.81 15.96 11.70
C SER A 405 -0.58 15.11 11.35
N TYR A 406 -0.73 13.94 10.73
CA TYR A 406 0.41 13.12 10.28
C TYR A 406 1.31 13.90 9.28
N PRO A 407 2.63 13.95 9.45
CA PRO A 407 3.56 14.71 8.60
C PRO A 407 3.87 13.96 7.29
N PHE A 408 2.86 13.83 6.44
CA PHE A 408 2.93 13.05 5.21
C PHE A 408 4.00 13.59 4.23
N SER A 409 4.92 12.71 3.80
CA SER A 409 5.75 12.87 2.60
C SER A 409 6.27 11.51 2.12
N ILE A 410 6.52 11.36 0.82
CA ILE A 410 7.01 10.11 0.23
C ILE A 410 8.29 9.59 0.91
N PRO A 411 9.36 10.40 1.13
CA PRO A 411 10.55 9.92 1.83
C PRO A 411 10.27 9.44 3.26
N PHE A 412 9.28 10.05 3.93
CA PHE A 412 8.90 9.64 5.28
C PHE A 412 8.20 8.28 5.26
N LEU A 413 7.24 8.10 4.35
CA LEU A 413 6.47 6.86 4.25
C LEU A 413 7.33 5.64 3.90
N TYR A 414 8.32 5.80 3.03
CA TYR A 414 9.09 4.68 2.48
C TYR A 414 10.45 4.44 3.13
N SER A 415 10.94 5.36 3.96
CA SER A 415 12.31 5.27 4.49
C SER A 415 12.46 5.72 5.93
N SER A 416 11.38 6.18 6.59
CA SER A 416 11.45 6.47 8.02
C SER A 416 11.34 5.18 8.85
N PRO A 417 11.88 5.18 10.08
CA PRO A 417 11.77 4.03 10.98
C PRO A 417 10.41 3.92 11.66
N VAL A 418 9.38 4.67 11.23
CA VAL A 418 8.08 4.74 11.94
C VAL A 418 7.45 3.36 12.15
N ASN A 419 7.56 2.45 11.20
CA ASN A 419 6.99 1.10 11.29
C ASN A 419 7.71 0.18 12.29
N TYR A 420 8.90 0.55 12.78
CA TYR A 420 9.70 -0.25 13.70
C TYR A 420 10.36 0.60 14.80
N ALA A 421 9.81 1.78 15.07
CA ALA A 421 10.45 2.79 15.91
C ALA A 421 10.70 2.27 17.33
N THR A 422 9.72 1.58 17.93
CA THR A 422 9.86 1.02 19.28
C THR A 422 10.93 -0.05 19.39
N ALA A 423 11.27 -0.73 18.29
CA ALA A 423 12.40 -1.67 18.21
C ALA A 423 13.72 -1.03 17.74
N TYR A 424 13.71 0.23 17.29
CA TYR A 424 14.89 0.91 16.75
C TYR A 424 16.03 1.00 17.79
N PRO A 425 17.23 0.47 17.52
CA PRO A 425 18.35 0.54 18.46
C PRO A 425 19.04 1.91 18.41
N PHE A 426 19.11 2.62 19.55
CA PHE A 426 19.80 3.91 19.64
C PHE A 426 21.28 3.65 19.91
N ASP A 427 22.09 3.64 18.85
CA ASP A 427 23.51 3.36 18.92
C ASP A 427 24.38 4.61 18.89
N LEU A 428 25.17 4.84 19.95
CA LEU A 428 26.14 5.95 20.01
C LEU A 428 27.23 5.85 18.92
N SER A 429 27.46 4.65 18.38
CA SER A 429 28.41 4.38 17.31
C SER A 429 27.82 4.59 15.90
N ALA A 430 26.51 4.82 15.78
CA ALA A 430 25.77 4.88 14.51
C ALA A 430 26.40 5.82 13.47
N LYS A 431 26.72 5.29 12.29
CA LYS A 431 27.25 6.08 11.16
C LYS A 431 26.11 6.53 10.24
N GLU A 432 26.42 7.39 9.28
CA GLU A 432 25.47 7.67 8.20
C GLU A 432 25.29 6.39 7.36
N ILE A 433 24.06 6.11 6.97
CA ILE A 433 23.68 4.94 6.16
C ILE A 433 22.76 5.37 5.03
N GLU A 434 22.56 4.49 4.05
CA GLU A 434 21.56 4.70 3.00
C GLU A 434 20.12 4.57 3.54
N ALA A 435 19.15 4.94 2.71
CA ALA A 435 17.74 4.77 3.05
C ALA A 435 17.41 3.27 3.13
N ILE A 436 16.75 2.86 4.21
CA ILE A 436 16.24 1.48 4.35
C ILE A 436 14.78 1.50 3.87
N PRO A 437 14.43 0.77 2.80
CA PRO A 437 13.06 0.69 2.32
C PRO A 437 12.18 0.02 3.38
N SER A 438 11.16 0.73 3.86
CA SER A 438 10.31 0.28 4.95
C SER A 438 9.28 -0.79 4.56
N TRP A 439 9.29 -1.25 3.32
CA TRP A 439 8.36 -2.24 2.76
C TRP A 439 9.03 -3.58 2.42
N LEU A 440 10.35 -3.67 2.60
CA LEU A 440 11.12 -4.91 2.45
C LEU A 440 11.52 -5.47 3.83
N PRO A 441 11.94 -6.74 3.89
CA PRO A 441 12.52 -7.30 5.10
C PRO A 441 13.65 -6.43 5.66
N LEU A 442 13.60 -6.15 6.96
CA LEU A 442 14.57 -5.29 7.63
C LEU A 442 15.94 -6.00 7.74
N PRO A 443 17.05 -5.28 7.52
CA PRO A 443 18.39 -5.84 7.72
C PRO A 443 18.59 -6.38 9.14
N ARG A 444 19.16 -7.58 9.25
CA ARG A 444 19.51 -8.22 10.53
C ARG A 444 20.98 -8.61 10.59
N ASP A 445 21.57 -8.56 11.79
CA ASP A 445 22.92 -9.05 12.04
C ASP A 445 22.97 -10.60 12.09
N LYS A 446 24.17 -11.16 12.25
CA LYS A 446 24.38 -12.61 12.33
C LYS A 446 23.65 -13.30 13.50
N ASP A 447 23.30 -12.55 14.54
CA ASP A 447 22.60 -13.03 15.73
C ASP A 447 21.07 -12.80 15.60
N GLY A 448 20.63 -12.25 14.47
CA GLY A 448 19.25 -11.98 14.10
C GLY A 448 18.67 -10.71 14.71
N HIS A 449 19.49 -9.80 15.25
CA HIS A 449 19.02 -8.50 15.73
C HIS A 449 18.91 -7.48 14.60
N LEU A 450 18.03 -6.49 14.74
CA LEU A 450 17.87 -5.42 13.76
C LEU A 450 19.19 -4.64 13.56
N ALA A 451 19.71 -4.67 12.33
CA ALA A 451 20.91 -3.96 11.90
C ALA A 451 20.56 -2.65 11.18
N VAL A 452 19.63 -1.90 11.77
CA VAL A 452 19.02 -0.69 11.18
C VAL A 452 19.54 0.62 11.78
N ALA A 453 20.44 0.54 12.77
CA ALA A 453 21.05 1.70 13.41
C ALA A 453 21.94 2.48 12.42
N GLY A 454 21.52 3.69 12.07
CA GLY A 454 22.30 4.61 11.25
C GLY A 454 21.57 5.92 10.97
N ASP A 455 22.34 7.01 10.82
CA ASP A 455 21.81 8.35 10.56
C ASP A 455 21.52 8.55 9.08
N ASN A 456 20.27 8.32 8.70
CA ASN A 456 19.71 8.76 7.41
C ASN A 456 18.62 9.83 7.62
N LEU A 457 18.61 10.52 8.76
CA LEU A 457 17.57 11.47 9.18
C LEU A 457 17.27 12.52 8.10
N LYS A 458 18.32 13.07 7.48
CA LYS A 458 18.18 14.09 6.42
C LYS A 458 17.46 13.60 5.17
N HIS A 459 17.42 12.28 4.94
CA HIS A 459 16.75 11.69 3.79
C HIS A 459 15.24 11.56 4.06
N TRP A 460 14.86 10.78 5.08
CA TRP A 460 13.46 10.42 5.29
C TRP A 460 12.58 11.54 5.87
N ILE A 461 13.15 12.60 6.46
CA ILE A 461 12.33 13.76 6.86
C ILE A 461 11.97 14.68 5.71
N LYS A 462 12.57 14.52 4.52
CA LYS A 462 12.31 15.42 3.38
C LYS A 462 10.82 15.40 3.03
N PRO A 463 10.24 16.57 2.65
CA PRO A 463 10.88 17.88 2.46
C PRO A 463 10.89 18.74 3.74
N PHE A 464 10.64 18.16 4.91
CA PHE A 464 10.45 18.89 6.15
C PHE A 464 11.74 19.06 6.94
N SER A 465 11.71 19.95 7.94
CA SER A 465 12.70 19.97 9.00
C SER A 465 12.34 18.98 10.09
N ASP A 466 13.33 18.50 10.82
CA ASP A 466 13.21 17.76 12.06
C ASP A 466 12.24 18.42 13.06
N ILE A 467 12.34 19.75 13.24
CA ILE A 467 11.45 20.53 14.11
C ILE A 467 10.00 20.47 13.62
N PHE A 468 9.79 20.53 12.31
CA PHE A 468 8.44 20.45 11.74
C PHE A 468 7.82 19.08 12.02
N VAL A 469 8.54 18.00 11.75
CA VAL A 469 8.07 16.62 11.98
C VAL A 469 7.75 16.41 13.46
N GLN A 470 8.64 16.83 14.37
CA GLN A 470 8.38 16.73 15.81
C GLN A 470 7.15 17.54 16.24
N LYS A 471 6.98 18.78 15.76
CA LYS A 471 5.79 19.58 16.09
C LYS A 471 4.51 18.96 15.54
N ALA A 472 4.56 18.38 14.34
CA ALA A 472 3.43 17.69 13.74
C ALA A 472 3.00 16.48 14.57
N PHE A 473 3.95 15.62 14.95
CA PHE A 473 3.65 14.48 15.80
C PHE A 473 3.25 14.86 17.23
N LYS A 474 3.85 15.89 17.83
CA LYS A 474 3.38 16.40 19.13
C LYS A 474 1.93 16.90 19.05
N LYS A 475 1.55 17.57 17.96
CA LYS A 475 0.16 17.97 17.71
C LYS A 475 -0.76 16.75 17.55
N LEU A 476 -0.33 15.73 16.81
CA LEU A 476 -1.06 14.47 16.66
C LEU A 476 -1.26 13.80 18.03
N LEU A 477 -0.19 13.61 18.79
CA LEU A 477 -0.22 12.97 20.11
C LEU A 477 -1.15 13.70 21.09
N ALA A 478 -1.10 15.03 21.14
CA ALA A 478 -1.94 15.82 22.04
C ALA A 478 -3.45 15.61 21.81
N GLU A 479 -3.86 15.33 20.57
CA GLU A 479 -5.25 15.00 20.26
C GLU A 479 -5.53 13.50 20.45
N TRP A 480 -4.59 12.64 20.06
CA TRP A 480 -4.72 11.19 20.17
C TRP A 480 -4.85 10.71 21.62
N GLU A 481 -4.06 11.27 22.52
CA GLU A 481 -4.07 10.91 23.94
C GLU A 481 -5.44 11.17 24.60
N LYS A 482 -6.24 12.15 24.11
CA LYS A 482 -7.62 12.34 24.56
C LYS A 482 -8.51 11.14 24.26
N GLY A 483 -8.27 10.45 23.14
CA GLY A 483 -8.97 9.23 22.79
C GLY A 483 -8.58 8.08 23.72
N ILE A 484 -7.29 7.95 24.06
CA ILE A 484 -6.82 6.96 25.05
C ILE A 484 -7.45 7.22 26.42
N GLU A 485 -7.46 8.46 26.90
CA GLU A 485 -8.09 8.80 28.18
C GLU A 485 -9.60 8.53 28.16
N THR A 486 -10.27 8.81 27.04
CA THR A 486 -11.69 8.44 26.85
C THR A 486 -11.89 6.92 26.97
N LEU A 487 -11.01 6.09 26.41
CA LEU A 487 -11.12 4.64 26.56
C LEU A 487 -10.88 4.19 28.02
N LYS A 488 -9.95 4.83 28.74
CA LYS A 488 -9.68 4.54 30.16
C LYS A 488 -10.83 4.93 31.08
N GLU A 489 -11.62 5.96 30.74
CA GLU A 489 -12.86 6.31 31.48
C GLU A 489 -13.81 5.10 31.54
N GLY A 490 -13.87 4.30 30.47
CA GLY A 490 -14.60 3.02 30.39
C GLY A 490 -13.95 1.85 31.16
N LYS A 491 -13.31 2.11 32.31
CA LYS A 491 -12.50 1.14 33.07
C LYS A 491 -13.13 -0.23 33.32
N GLN A 492 -14.46 -0.28 33.47
CA GLN A 492 -15.20 -1.52 33.70
C GLN A 492 -15.17 -2.48 32.50
N TYR A 493 -14.94 -1.96 31.30
CA TYR A 493 -14.85 -2.73 30.06
C TYR A 493 -13.42 -3.19 29.75
N LEU A 494 -12.40 -2.81 30.54
CA LEU A 494 -11.01 -3.25 30.30
C LEU A 494 -10.79 -4.76 30.51
N LYS A 495 -11.78 -5.46 31.07
CA LYS A 495 -11.79 -6.94 31.15
C LYS A 495 -12.27 -7.60 29.86
N ASP A 496 -12.95 -6.84 28.99
CA ASP A 496 -13.35 -7.30 27.67
C ASP A 496 -12.12 -7.30 26.74
N PRO A 497 -11.77 -8.45 26.12
CA PRO A 497 -10.59 -8.55 25.27
C PRO A 497 -10.59 -7.59 24.06
N LEU A 498 -11.75 -7.34 23.44
CA LEU A 498 -11.84 -6.45 22.28
C LEU A 498 -11.66 -5.00 22.69
N TYR A 499 -12.34 -4.56 23.75
CA TYR A 499 -12.18 -3.21 24.28
C TYR A 499 -10.73 -2.96 24.75
N LYS A 500 -10.12 -3.95 25.40
CA LYS A 500 -8.71 -3.88 25.82
C LYS A 500 -7.77 -3.82 24.62
N LYS A 501 -8.02 -4.62 23.58
CA LYS A 501 -7.23 -4.60 22.33
C LYS A 501 -7.30 -3.26 21.61
N GLU A 502 -8.47 -2.61 21.57
CA GLU A 502 -8.62 -1.26 21.01
C GLU A 502 -7.77 -0.22 21.77
N LEU A 503 -7.76 -0.30 23.11
CA LEU A 503 -6.89 0.56 23.94
C LEU A 503 -5.41 0.26 23.69
N ASP A 504 -5.02 -1.02 23.66
CA ASP A 504 -3.63 -1.44 23.45
C ASP A 504 -3.10 -1.00 22.09
N LEU A 505 -3.90 -1.17 21.04
CA LEU A 505 -3.61 -0.66 19.70
C LEU A 505 -3.37 0.86 19.73
N ALA A 506 -4.26 1.61 20.37
CA ALA A 506 -4.12 3.06 20.47
C ALA A 506 -2.86 3.48 21.25
N VAL A 507 -2.50 2.75 22.31
CA VAL A 507 -1.28 3.00 23.10
C VAL A 507 -0.02 2.61 22.32
N HIS A 508 -0.01 1.48 21.63
CA HIS A 508 1.07 1.04 20.75
C HIS A 508 1.42 2.10 19.69
N ILE A 509 0.39 2.67 19.04
CA ILE A 509 0.57 3.77 18.07
C ILE A 509 1.21 5.00 18.73
N VAL A 510 0.83 5.35 19.96
CA VAL A 510 1.47 6.44 20.71
C VAL A 510 2.93 6.15 21.01
N LEU A 511 3.27 4.93 21.41
CA LEU A 511 4.64 4.50 21.70
C LEU A 511 5.52 4.59 20.45
N ILE A 512 5.01 4.14 19.30
CA ILE A 512 5.67 4.27 18.00
C ILE A 512 5.95 5.74 17.66
N ILE A 513 4.96 6.61 17.78
CA ILE A 513 5.12 8.03 17.42
C ILE A 513 6.06 8.74 18.40
N LYS A 514 6.00 8.42 19.70
CA LYS A 514 6.95 8.92 20.70
C LYS A 514 8.37 8.47 20.39
N SER A 515 8.57 7.19 20.10
CA SER A 515 9.89 6.67 19.73
C SER A 515 10.41 7.29 18.43
N THR A 516 9.54 7.54 17.45
CA THR A 516 9.89 8.27 16.22
C THR A 516 10.39 9.69 16.51
N ILE A 517 9.72 10.42 17.41
CA ILE A 517 10.19 11.74 17.88
C ILE A 517 11.57 11.61 18.54
N ASN A 518 11.76 10.58 19.37
CA ASN A 518 13.01 10.34 20.08
C ASN A 518 14.16 9.96 19.13
N ILE A 519 13.91 9.23 18.04
CA ILE A 519 14.91 8.95 17.00
C ILE A 519 15.40 10.24 16.35
N ILE A 520 14.48 11.16 16.03
CA ILE A 520 14.83 12.49 15.48
C ILE A 520 15.70 13.27 16.47
N GLU A 521 15.31 13.28 17.75
CA GLU A 521 16.08 13.96 18.80
C GLU A 521 17.47 13.33 18.99
N PHE A 522 17.53 12.00 19.03
CA PHE A 522 18.75 11.22 19.21
C PHE A 522 19.81 11.58 18.18
N TYR A 523 19.49 11.58 16.88
CA TYR A 523 20.46 11.90 15.84
C TYR A 523 20.95 13.35 15.87
N ARG A 524 20.12 14.30 16.34
CA ARG A 524 20.56 15.68 16.57
C ARG A 524 21.54 15.76 17.74
N LEU A 525 21.23 15.06 18.83
CA LEU A 525 22.06 15.05 20.03
C LEU A 525 23.38 14.30 19.77
N LEU A 526 23.35 13.21 19.01
CA LEU A 526 24.51 12.39 18.66
C LEU A 526 25.59 13.23 17.97
N LYS A 527 25.19 14.11 17.06
CA LYS A 527 26.10 15.07 16.38
C LYS A 527 26.77 16.05 17.35
N ARG A 528 26.06 16.48 18.39
CA ARG A 528 26.60 17.37 19.43
C ARG A 528 27.47 16.62 20.43
N TYR A 529 27.03 15.44 20.85
CA TYR A 529 27.76 14.53 21.73
C TYR A 529 29.15 14.19 21.16
N ARG A 530 29.23 13.89 19.85
CA ARG A 530 30.51 13.66 19.14
C ARG A 530 31.46 14.85 19.14
N LYS A 531 30.95 16.06 19.38
CA LYS A 531 31.74 17.30 19.53
C LYS A 531 32.08 17.62 20.99
N GLY A 532 31.85 16.69 21.92
CA GLY A 532 32.17 16.86 23.35
C GLY A 532 31.12 17.65 24.15
N ASP A 533 29.90 17.86 23.62
CA ASP A 533 28.85 18.60 24.31
C ASP A 533 28.28 17.81 25.51
N SER A 534 28.62 18.24 26.73
CA SER A 534 28.18 17.60 27.98
C SER A 534 26.67 17.71 28.23
N LYS A 535 26.00 18.75 27.72
CA LYS A 535 24.53 18.86 27.78
C LYS A 535 23.88 17.85 26.85
N ALA A 536 24.46 17.63 25.66
CA ALA A 536 23.99 16.59 24.75
C ALA A 536 24.19 15.19 25.36
N LYS A 537 25.34 14.93 26.00
CA LYS A 537 25.59 13.68 26.73
C LYS A 537 24.52 13.39 27.78
N ARG A 538 24.19 14.38 28.62
CA ARG A 538 23.15 14.26 29.66
C ARG A 538 21.77 13.97 29.07
N ARG A 539 21.37 14.73 28.04
CA ARG A 539 20.06 14.54 27.40
C ARG A 539 19.96 13.18 26.68
N ILE A 540 21.04 12.70 26.05
CA ILE A 540 21.06 11.34 25.49
C ILE A 540 20.82 10.31 26.59
N LYS A 541 21.49 10.41 27.74
CA LYS A 541 21.30 9.46 28.85
C LYS A 541 19.85 9.43 29.35
N GLU A 542 19.17 10.57 29.39
CA GLU A 542 17.74 10.65 29.70
C GLU A 542 16.89 10.02 28.58
N LEU A 543 17.18 10.35 27.32
CA LEU A 543 16.48 9.81 26.16
C LEU A 543 16.58 8.28 26.05
N LEU A 544 17.74 7.69 26.37
CA LEU A 544 17.92 6.23 26.40
C LEU A 544 17.06 5.58 27.51
N LYS A 545 16.83 6.25 28.64
CA LYS A 545 15.91 5.77 29.70
C LYS A 545 14.46 5.88 29.28
N GLU A 546 14.08 6.99 28.63
CA GLU A 546 12.76 7.17 28.02
C GLU A 546 12.46 6.07 27.00
N GLU A 547 13.44 5.70 26.17
CA GLU A 547 13.29 4.60 25.20
C GLU A 547 13.22 3.21 25.83
N ILE A 548 13.91 2.98 26.96
CA ILE A 548 13.76 1.72 27.72
C ILE A 548 12.32 1.60 28.24
N ASP A 549 11.76 2.66 28.82
CA ASP A 549 10.37 2.69 29.29
C ASP A 549 9.37 2.45 28.16
N ILE A 550 9.59 3.09 27.00
CA ILE A 550 8.77 2.84 25.79
C ILE A 550 8.85 1.37 25.38
N ALA A 551 10.05 0.80 25.25
CA ALA A 551 10.24 -0.57 24.81
C ALA A 551 9.66 -1.59 25.81
N GLN A 552 9.72 -1.32 27.12
CA GLN A 552 9.12 -2.15 28.16
C GLN A 552 7.59 -2.17 28.07
N LYS A 553 6.97 -0.99 27.91
CA LYS A 553 5.51 -0.88 27.74
C LYS A 553 5.05 -1.57 26.46
N ASP A 554 5.80 -1.40 25.37
CA ASP A 554 5.45 -2.02 24.10
C ASP A 554 5.60 -3.55 24.14
N LEU A 555 6.57 -4.06 24.91
CA LEU A 555 6.77 -5.49 25.12
C LEU A 555 5.57 -6.14 25.83
N GLU A 556 4.98 -5.46 26.81
CA GLU A 556 3.76 -5.93 27.49
C GLU A 556 2.55 -5.98 26.53
N ILE A 557 2.43 -4.98 25.66
CA ILE A 557 1.35 -4.90 24.67
C ILE A 557 1.48 -6.01 23.62
N ILE A 558 2.67 -6.19 23.03
CA ILE A 558 2.91 -7.18 21.98
C ILE A 558 2.71 -8.62 22.48
N ARG A 559 3.09 -8.90 23.74
CA ARG A 559 2.83 -10.21 24.37
C ARG A 559 1.35 -10.59 24.40
N SER A 560 0.48 -9.59 24.50
CA SER A 560 -0.97 -9.77 24.57
C SER A 560 -1.66 -9.65 23.20
N ASN A 561 -0.96 -9.10 22.20
CA ASN A 561 -1.50 -8.77 20.88
C ASN A 561 -0.48 -9.17 19.79
N ASN A 562 -0.51 -10.44 19.41
CA ASN A 562 0.49 -11.04 18.51
C ASN A 562 0.36 -10.60 17.04
N ASP A 563 -0.67 -9.85 16.68
CA ASP A 563 -0.87 -9.27 15.35
C ASP A 563 -0.22 -7.90 15.17
N LEU A 564 0.27 -7.28 16.25
CA LEU A 564 1.04 -6.04 16.20
C LEU A 564 2.48 -6.32 15.76
N GLY A 565 3.06 -5.39 15.00
CA GLY A 565 4.43 -5.50 14.50
C GLY A 565 4.58 -6.25 13.17
N TYR A 566 3.52 -6.87 12.63
CA TYR A 566 3.57 -7.56 11.33
C TYR A 566 3.44 -6.59 10.15
N HIS A 567 4.31 -6.72 9.14
CA HIS A 567 4.26 -5.94 7.90
C HIS A 567 3.89 -6.83 6.70
N PRO A 568 2.64 -6.78 6.19
CA PRO A 568 2.17 -7.72 5.15
C PRO A 568 2.97 -7.72 3.84
N GLU A 569 3.52 -6.57 3.43
CA GLU A 569 4.29 -6.47 2.19
C GLU A 569 5.72 -7.03 2.29
N ALA A 570 6.42 -6.76 3.40
CA ALA A 570 7.68 -7.42 3.72
C ALA A 570 7.48 -8.89 4.12
N HIS A 571 6.24 -9.28 4.42
CA HIS A 571 5.83 -10.60 4.87
C HIS A 571 6.57 -11.06 6.14
N GLU A 572 6.87 -10.12 7.05
CA GLU A 572 7.61 -10.40 8.30
C GLU A 572 7.18 -9.50 9.46
N TYR A 573 7.57 -9.89 10.68
CA TYR A 573 7.44 -9.05 11.86
C TYR A 573 8.63 -8.09 11.98
N PHE A 574 8.33 -6.80 11.96
CA PHE A 574 9.28 -5.71 12.18
C PHE A 574 9.51 -5.42 13.67
N ILE A 575 8.56 -5.78 14.52
CA ILE A 575 8.65 -5.62 15.97
C ILE A 575 8.29 -6.96 16.60
N THR A 576 9.22 -7.53 17.37
CA THR A 576 9.02 -8.78 18.10
C THR A 576 9.45 -8.64 19.56
N GLU A 577 9.06 -9.58 20.41
CA GLU A 577 9.54 -9.64 21.80
C GLU A 577 11.08 -9.70 21.88
N LYS A 578 11.72 -10.42 20.95
CA LYS A 578 13.18 -10.53 20.86
C LYS A 578 13.80 -9.17 20.54
N ASP A 579 13.23 -8.44 19.57
CA ASP A 579 13.75 -7.14 19.16
C ASP A 579 13.63 -6.10 20.29
N LEU A 580 12.50 -6.06 21.01
CA LEU A 580 12.31 -5.17 22.16
C LEU A 580 13.22 -5.52 23.34
N THR A 581 13.35 -6.81 23.67
CA THR A 581 14.26 -7.28 24.73
C THR A 581 15.71 -6.94 24.41
N TYR A 582 16.11 -7.15 23.14
CA TYR A 582 17.44 -6.75 22.65
C TYR A 582 17.65 -5.25 22.82
N LYS A 583 16.73 -4.41 22.33
CA LYS A 583 16.82 -2.94 22.46
C LYS A 583 17.00 -2.54 23.92
N ILE A 584 16.19 -3.05 24.85
CA ILE A 584 16.31 -2.75 26.29
C ILE A 584 17.73 -3.05 26.79
N SER A 585 18.23 -4.27 26.52
CA SER A 585 19.56 -4.68 26.97
C SER A 585 20.69 -3.85 26.33
N PHE A 586 20.51 -3.46 25.06
CA PHE A 586 21.45 -2.65 24.29
C PHE A 586 21.55 -1.23 24.84
N LEU A 587 20.40 -0.59 25.08
CA LEU A 587 20.34 0.76 25.65
C LEU A 587 20.93 0.81 27.07
N GLN A 588 20.69 -0.21 27.90
CA GLN A 588 21.30 -0.32 29.23
C GLN A 588 22.83 -0.38 29.17
N LYS A 589 23.40 -1.06 28.17
CA LYS A 589 24.85 -1.09 27.94
C LYS A 589 25.37 0.29 27.50
N GLN A 590 24.69 0.96 26.57
CA GLN A 590 25.04 2.31 26.12
C GLN A 590 24.98 3.34 27.28
N ILE A 591 24.03 3.21 28.21
CA ILE A 591 23.97 4.09 29.39
C ILE A 591 25.19 3.92 30.32
N LYS A 592 25.75 2.71 30.40
CA LYS A 592 26.94 2.43 31.23
C LYS A 592 28.21 3.04 30.64
N THR A 593 28.25 3.27 29.32
CA THR A 593 29.39 3.91 28.63
C THR A 593 29.31 5.45 28.64
N LEU A 594 28.14 6.01 29.00
CA LEU A 594 27.90 7.46 29.19
C LEU A 594 28.07 7.88 30.66
#